data_AF-A0A662E5T0-F1
#
_entry.id   AF-A0A662E5T0-F1
#
_cell.length_a   1.000
_cell.length_b   1.000
_cell.length_c   1.000
_cell.angle_alpha   90.00
_cell.angle_beta   90.00
_cell.angle_gamma   90.00
#
_symmetry.space_group_name_H-M   'P 1'
#
loop_
_entity.id
_entity.type
_entity.pdbx_description
1 polymer ?
#
loop_
_entity_poly.entity_id
_entity_poly.type
_entity_poly.pdbx_seq_one_letter_code
_entity_poly.pdbx_strand_id
1 'polypeptide(L)'
;MAARPRSPGNMRCSNAGLNRSSQLSAVSSQFRMKEFLMFKRSLMLIIGGLLISATIAQAGPKPPFLILDMMPHLTGTIKGNWDNAELNLNDEQKPQLLKIREETIKAVTELKKKIAPLEQEVADRILAGATPEELSRLVDEIAGLKAAATKVHLKCIYETKKVLTPEQYAFVISL
;
A
#
# COMPACT_ATOMS: atom_id res chain seq x y z
N MET A 1 64.23 -43.76 -18.22
CA MET A 1 65.50 -44.50 -17.98
C MET A 1 66.51 -43.46 -17.52
N ALA A 2 67.22 -43.51 -16.39
CA ALA A 2 67.68 -44.58 -15.49
C ALA A 2 67.80 -44.00 -14.04
N ALA A 3 67.35 -44.69 -12.99
CA ALA A 3 68.12 -45.52 -12.03
C ALA A 3 68.97 -44.77 -10.95
N ARG A 4 68.41 -44.71 -9.72
CA ARG A 4 68.93 -44.95 -8.33
C ARG A 4 70.46 -44.93 -8.06
N PRO A 5 70.97 -44.53 -6.85
CA PRO A 5 70.95 -45.42 -5.65
C PRO A 5 71.05 -44.86 -4.19
N ARG A 6 70.49 -45.67 -3.26
CA ARG A 6 70.90 -46.14 -1.90
C ARG A 6 71.26 -45.22 -0.69
N SER A 7 70.47 -45.41 0.40
CA SER A 7 70.72 -45.58 1.88
C SER A 7 72.19 -45.87 2.33
N PRO A 8 72.67 -45.72 3.60
CA PRO A 8 71.97 -45.91 4.91
C PRO A 8 72.47 -45.09 6.15
N GLY A 9 71.85 -45.29 7.33
CA GLY A 9 72.46 -44.88 8.61
C GLY A 9 71.54 -44.90 9.83
N ASN A 10 71.73 -45.88 10.70
CA ASN A 10 71.02 -46.18 11.94
C ASN A 10 71.88 -45.75 13.15
N MET A 11 71.35 -45.09 14.19
CA MET A 11 71.80 -45.34 15.59
C MET A 11 70.97 -44.64 16.68
N ARG A 12 70.83 -45.38 17.78
CA ARG A 12 70.16 -45.13 19.08
C ARG A 12 70.84 -44.06 19.95
N CYS A 13 70.08 -43.53 20.92
CA CYS A 13 70.31 -43.51 22.39
C CYS A 13 69.40 -42.43 23.03
N SER A 14 68.41 -42.76 23.85
CA SER A 14 68.44 -42.99 25.32
C SER A 14 68.31 -41.73 26.20
N ASN A 15 67.24 -41.76 27.00
CA ASN A 15 67.09 -41.39 28.42
C ASN A 15 66.82 -39.95 28.92
N ALA A 16 65.87 -39.96 29.87
CA ALA A 16 65.66 -39.08 31.04
C ALA A 16 65.27 -37.62 30.72
N GLY A 17 64.20 -37.05 31.27
CA GLY A 17 63.62 -37.26 32.59
C GLY A 17 63.60 -35.91 33.30
N LEU A 18 62.41 -35.52 33.79
CA LEU A 18 62.16 -34.45 34.78
C LEU A 18 62.32 -32.99 34.31
N ASN A 19 61.23 -32.22 34.34
CA ASN A 19 60.97 -31.37 35.49
C ASN A 19 59.51 -30.87 35.52
N ARG A 20 58.81 -31.19 36.60
CA ARG A 20 57.35 -31.14 36.81
C ARG A 20 56.94 -29.91 37.62
N SER A 21 57.51 -28.74 37.29
CA SER A 21 57.50 -27.59 38.22
C SER A 21 57.00 -26.27 37.62
N SER A 22 56.68 -26.21 36.32
CA SER A 22 56.32 -24.93 35.66
C SER A 22 54.91 -24.89 35.06
N GLN A 23 54.07 -25.91 35.27
CA GLN A 23 52.76 -26.01 34.59
C GLN A 23 51.53 -25.70 35.46
N LEU A 24 51.68 -25.33 36.73
CA LEU A 24 50.53 -25.10 37.63
C LEU A 24 50.06 -23.65 37.74
N SER A 25 50.76 -22.66 37.17
CA SER A 25 50.34 -21.24 37.22
C SER A 25 49.71 -20.70 35.93
N ALA A 26 49.80 -21.41 34.80
CA ALA A 26 49.33 -20.92 33.50
C ALA A 26 47.90 -21.35 33.14
N VAL A 27 47.30 -22.31 33.84
CA VAL A 27 45.99 -22.90 33.45
C VAL A 27 44.80 -22.11 34.03
N SER A 28 44.98 -21.32 35.09
CA SER A 28 43.86 -20.61 35.73
C SER A 28 43.45 -19.29 35.05
N SER A 29 44.33 -18.68 34.22
CA SER A 29 43.99 -17.42 33.52
C SER A 29 43.39 -17.64 32.13
N GLN A 30 43.67 -18.77 31.46
CA GLN A 30 43.12 -19.07 30.13
C GLN A 30 41.64 -19.48 30.16
N PHE A 31 41.12 -19.94 31.30
CA PHE A 31 39.73 -20.40 31.38
C PHE A 31 38.71 -19.25 31.55
N ARG A 32 39.14 -18.06 32.02
CA ARG A 32 38.24 -16.91 32.23
C ARG A 32 37.98 -16.05 31.00
N MET A 33 38.81 -16.14 29.95
CA MET A 33 38.73 -15.23 28.80
C MET A 33 37.91 -15.75 27.61
N LYS A 34 37.63 -17.06 27.57
CA LYS A 34 36.86 -17.66 26.45
C LYS A 34 35.34 -17.55 26.63
N GLU A 35 34.82 -17.53 27.86
CA GLU A 35 33.38 -17.34 28.08
C GLU A 35 32.92 -15.91 27.81
N PHE A 36 33.77 -14.91 28.07
CA PHE A 36 33.39 -13.52 27.84
C PHE A 36 33.37 -13.12 26.34
N LEU A 37 34.10 -13.85 25.49
CA LEU A 37 34.21 -13.58 24.05
C LEU A 37 33.11 -14.26 23.21
N MET A 38 32.49 -15.34 23.72
CA MET A 38 31.39 -16.01 23.02
C MET A 38 30.03 -15.33 23.25
N PHE A 39 29.83 -14.63 24.37
CA PHE A 39 28.55 -13.99 24.67
C PHE A 39 28.30 -12.70 23.86
N LYS A 40 29.36 -12.00 23.43
CA LYS A 40 29.26 -10.76 22.64
C LYS A 40 29.03 -10.96 21.14
N ARG A 41 29.24 -12.17 20.61
CA ARG A 41 28.86 -12.50 19.22
C ARG A 41 27.40 -12.92 19.09
N SER A 42 26.80 -13.41 20.17
CA SER A 42 25.39 -13.80 20.20
C SER A 42 24.43 -12.61 20.42
N LEU A 43 24.91 -11.52 21.02
CA LEU A 43 24.12 -10.29 21.21
C LEU A 43 24.23 -9.28 20.04
N MET A 44 25.05 -9.57 19.03
CA MET A 44 25.22 -8.76 17.81
C MET A 44 24.46 -9.34 16.60
N LEU A 45 23.39 -10.12 16.86
CA LEU A 45 22.47 -10.60 15.83
C LEU A 45 20.98 -10.35 16.16
N ILE A 46 20.68 -9.66 17.27
CA ILE A 46 19.29 -9.42 17.71
C ILE A 46 18.84 -7.95 17.49
N ILE A 47 19.74 -7.01 17.17
CA ILE A 47 19.41 -5.57 17.08
C ILE A 47 19.49 -5.03 15.62
N GLY A 48 19.81 -5.86 14.63
CA GLY A 48 19.96 -5.44 13.23
C GLY A 48 18.74 -5.64 12.33
N GLY A 49 17.62 -6.14 12.88
CA GLY A 49 16.38 -6.36 12.12
C GLY A 49 15.43 -5.19 12.24
N LEU A 50 15.87 -3.99 11.83
CA LEU A 50 14.95 -2.86 11.67
C LEU A 50 14.05 -3.19 10.48
N LEU A 51 12.91 -3.83 10.78
CA LEU A 51 11.79 -4.04 9.87
C LEU A 51 11.40 -2.67 9.30
N ILE A 52 11.86 -2.38 8.09
CA ILE A 52 11.28 -1.33 7.27
C ILE A 52 9.90 -1.86 6.85
N SER A 53 8.92 -1.69 7.73
CA SER A 53 7.52 -1.77 7.33
C SER A 53 7.31 -0.64 6.35
N ALA A 54 7.40 -0.94 5.05
CA ALA A 54 6.92 -0.05 4.01
C ALA A 54 5.41 0.12 4.25
N THR A 55 5.03 1.17 4.96
CA THR A 55 3.65 1.58 5.10
C THR A 55 3.20 2.04 3.72
N ILE A 56 2.65 1.11 2.93
CA ILE A 56 1.93 1.49 1.71
C ILE A 56 0.75 2.31 2.21
N ALA A 57 0.78 3.62 1.96
CA ALA A 57 -0.34 4.50 2.26
C ALA A 57 -1.55 3.96 1.50
N GLN A 58 -2.49 3.37 2.22
CA GLN A 58 -3.72 2.86 1.64
C GLN A 58 -4.53 4.07 1.19
N ALA A 59 -4.53 4.33 -0.12
CA ALA A 59 -5.28 5.43 -0.69
C ALA A 59 -6.76 5.22 -0.34
N GLY A 60 -7.37 6.21 0.31
CA GLY A 60 -8.80 6.20 0.64
C GLY A 60 -9.68 5.99 -0.60
N PRO A 61 -10.98 5.71 -0.42
CA PRO A 61 -11.88 5.43 -1.52
C PRO A 61 -11.90 6.59 -2.52
N LYS A 62 -11.35 6.37 -3.72
CA LYS A 62 -11.31 7.38 -4.78
C LYS A 62 -12.68 7.53 -5.44
N PRO A 63 -13.13 8.76 -5.73
CA PRO A 63 -14.33 8.99 -6.51
C PRO A 63 -14.13 8.51 -7.97
N PRO A 64 -15.15 7.93 -8.61
CA PRO A 64 -15.03 7.38 -9.97
C PRO A 64 -15.17 8.45 -11.07
N PHE A 65 -14.99 9.74 -10.77
CA PHE A 65 -15.24 10.84 -11.70
C PHE A 65 -13.96 11.29 -12.40
N LEU A 66 -14.11 11.84 -13.60
CA LEU A 66 -13.03 12.46 -14.36
C LEU A 66 -12.79 13.89 -13.88
N ILE A 67 -13.87 14.64 -13.64
CA ILE A 67 -13.83 15.98 -13.04
C ILE A 67 -14.01 15.83 -11.53
N LEU A 68 -12.97 16.17 -10.78
CA LEU A 68 -12.94 16.07 -9.31
C LEU A 68 -13.27 17.42 -8.67
N ASP A 69 -13.89 17.38 -7.50
CA ASP A 69 -14.09 18.48 -6.53
C ASP A 69 -14.80 19.77 -6.99
N MET A 70 -15.07 19.93 -8.29
CA MET A 70 -15.71 21.12 -8.86
C MET A 70 -17.21 20.96 -9.10
N MET A 71 -17.76 19.75 -8.92
CA MET A 71 -19.18 19.47 -9.17
C MET A 71 -19.96 19.41 -7.85
N PRO A 72 -21.06 20.18 -7.72
CA PRO A 72 -21.84 20.21 -6.48
C PRO A 72 -22.56 18.88 -6.23
N HIS A 73 -22.51 18.39 -4.99
CA HIS A 73 -23.18 17.16 -4.56
C HIS A 73 -24.65 17.39 -4.15
N LEU A 74 -25.46 18.01 -5.03
CA LEU A 74 -26.79 18.53 -4.72
C LEU A 74 -27.70 17.53 -3.98
N THR A 75 -27.88 16.31 -4.48
CA THR A 75 -28.76 15.32 -3.82
C THR A 75 -28.25 14.88 -2.45
N GLY A 76 -26.94 14.97 -2.20
CA GLY A 76 -26.34 14.74 -0.89
C GLY A 76 -26.64 15.89 0.06
N THR A 77 -26.37 17.12 -0.37
CA THR A 77 -26.66 18.36 0.38
C THR A 77 -28.14 18.45 0.75
N ILE A 78 -29.03 18.20 -0.21
CA ILE A 78 -30.48 18.20 0.00
C ILE A 78 -30.88 17.11 0.99
N LYS A 79 -30.34 15.90 0.88
CA LYS A 79 -30.66 14.81 1.82
C LYS A 79 -30.23 15.10 3.25
N GLY A 80 -29.12 15.81 3.44
CA GLY A 80 -28.68 16.29 4.75
C GLY A 80 -29.55 17.40 5.34
N ASN A 81 -30.28 18.14 4.50
CA ASN A 81 -31.10 19.30 4.87
C ASN A 81 -32.60 19.07 4.61
N TRP A 82 -33.03 17.81 4.54
CA TRP A 82 -34.34 17.41 4.02
C TRP A 82 -35.54 17.99 4.78
N ASP A 83 -35.36 18.22 6.08
CA ASP A 83 -36.37 18.76 6.99
C ASP A 83 -36.03 20.21 7.41
N ASN A 84 -35.14 20.88 6.68
CA ASN A 84 -34.84 22.29 6.88
C ASN A 84 -36.05 23.14 6.43
N ALA A 85 -36.56 23.96 7.35
CA ALA A 85 -37.73 24.81 7.11
C ALA A 85 -37.52 25.88 6.02
N GLU A 86 -36.28 26.34 5.79
CA GLU A 86 -35.95 27.30 4.73
C GLU A 86 -35.88 26.62 3.35
N LEU A 87 -35.46 25.34 3.29
CA LEU A 87 -35.50 24.56 2.06
C LEU A 87 -36.93 24.21 1.65
N ASN A 88 -37.80 23.98 2.63
CA ASN A 88 -39.25 23.79 2.46
C ASN A 88 -39.64 22.88 1.28
N LEU A 89 -39.04 21.68 1.19
CA LEU A 89 -39.41 20.72 0.15
C LEU A 89 -40.85 20.24 0.34
N ASN A 90 -41.65 20.31 -0.72
CA ASN A 90 -43.00 19.77 -0.69
C ASN A 90 -43.02 18.23 -0.81
N ASP A 91 -44.17 17.63 -0.57
CA ASP A 91 -44.34 16.18 -0.55
C ASP A 91 -44.17 15.51 -1.93
N GLU A 92 -44.30 16.27 -3.03
CA GLU A 92 -44.08 15.77 -4.39
C GLU A 92 -42.59 15.78 -4.79
N GLN A 93 -41.83 16.76 -4.29
CA GLN A 93 -40.40 16.92 -4.60
C GLN A 93 -39.57 15.81 -3.95
N LYS A 94 -39.88 15.45 -2.71
CA LYS A 94 -39.13 14.49 -1.91
C LYS A 94 -38.97 13.12 -2.61
N PRO A 95 -40.04 12.46 -3.10
CA PRO A 95 -39.91 11.20 -3.85
C PRO A 95 -39.12 11.34 -5.17
N GLN A 96 -39.29 12.44 -5.90
CA GLN A 96 -38.56 12.68 -7.15
C GLN A 96 -37.05 12.78 -6.92
N LEU A 97 -36.65 13.54 -5.89
CA LEU A 97 -35.25 13.70 -5.49
C LEU A 97 -34.63 12.39 -5.00
N LEU A 98 -35.38 11.56 -4.26
CA LEU A 98 -34.94 10.22 -3.86
C LEU A 98 -34.68 9.33 -5.07
N LYS A 99 -35.61 9.29 -6.03
CA LYS A 99 -35.45 8.51 -7.25
C LYS A 99 -34.21 8.93 -8.05
N ILE A 100 -34.01 10.24 -8.25
CA ILE A 100 -32.81 10.77 -8.93
C ILE A 100 -31.54 10.31 -8.20
N ARG A 101 -31.52 10.39 -6.87
CA ARG A 101 -30.37 9.97 -6.05
C ARG A 101 -30.09 8.48 -6.17
N GLU A 102 -31.10 7.63 -6.06
CA GLU A 102 -30.98 6.17 -6.15
C GLU A 102 -30.45 5.74 -7.52
N GLU A 103 -31.02 6.26 -8.60
CA GLU A 103 -30.58 5.99 -9.97
C GLU A 103 -29.13 6.43 -10.18
N THR A 104 -28.77 7.61 -9.67
CA THR A 104 -27.40 8.14 -9.74
C THR A 104 -26.41 7.25 -8.99
N ILE A 105 -26.70 6.91 -7.72
CA ILE A 105 -25.83 6.08 -6.89
C ILE A 105 -25.64 4.71 -7.52
N LYS A 106 -26.73 4.09 -8.02
CA LYS A 106 -26.67 2.80 -8.70
C LYS A 106 -25.74 2.86 -9.90
N ALA A 107 -25.95 3.80 -10.81
CA ALA A 107 -25.15 3.94 -12.02
C ALA A 107 -23.66 4.22 -11.71
N VAL A 108 -23.38 5.14 -10.78
CA VAL A 108 -22.01 5.46 -10.36
C VAL A 108 -21.33 4.26 -9.69
N THR A 109 -22.05 3.51 -8.86
CA THR A 109 -21.52 2.31 -8.18
C THR A 109 -21.14 1.22 -9.18
N GLU A 110 -21.97 0.97 -10.19
CA GLU A 110 -21.65 0.00 -11.24
C GLU A 110 -20.44 0.43 -12.07
N LEU A 111 -20.27 1.72 -12.36
CA LEU A 111 -19.07 2.22 -13.02
C LEU A 111 -17.82 2.10 -12.13
N LYS A 112 -17.94 2.40 -10.83
CA LYS A 112 -16.84 2.24 -9.87
C LYS A 112 -16.33 0.81 -9.79
N LYS A 113 -17.24 -0.18 -9.81
CA LYS A 113 -16.88 -1.62 -9.83
C LYS A 113 -16.07 -2.01 -11.08
N LYS A 114 -16.27 -1.33 -12.21
CA LYS A 114 -15.51 -1.54 -13.45
C LYS A 114 -14.16 -0.82 -13.44
N ILE A 115 -14.12 0.41 -12.90
CA ILE A 115 -12.90 1.23 -12.87
C ILE A 115 -11.85 0.64 -11.92
N ALA A 116 -12.25 0.24 -10.71
CA ALA A 116 -11.31 -0.21 -9.68
C ALA A 116 -10.34 -1.34 -10.11
N PRO A 117 -10.80 -2.45 -10.73
CA PRO A 117 -9.88 -3.49 -11.19
C PRO A 117 -8.95 -3.02 -12.30
N LEU A 118 -9.39 -2.14 -13.21
CA LEU A 118 -8.53 -1.60 -14.27
C LEU A 118 -7.44 -0.69 -13.71
N GLU A 119 -7.77 0.16 -12.72
CA GLU A 119 -6.77 0.99 -12.04
C GLU A 119 -5.74 0.15 -11.29
N GLN A 120 -6.18 -0.96 -10.67
CA GLN A 120 -5.28 -1.91 -10.02
C GLN A 120 -4.38 -2.60 -11.06
N GLU A 121 -4.94 -3.03 -12.19
CA GLU A 121 -4.16 -3.65 -13.27
C GLU A 121 -3.10 -2.70 -13.83
N VAL A 122 -3.43 -1.42 -14.03
CA VAL A 122 -2.43 -0.40 -14.43
C VAL A 122 -1.30 -0.34 -13.41
N ALA A 123 -1.63 -0.25 -12.12
CA ALA A 123 -0.63 -0.16 -11.05
C ALA A 123 0.28 -1.39 -11.02
N ASP A 124 -0.29 -2.59 -11.10
CA ASP A 124 0.44 -3.85 -11.08
C ASP A 124 1.36 -3.99 -12.31
N ARG A 125 0.87 -3.62 -13.50
CA ARG A 125 1.64 -3.69 -14.74
C ARG A 125 2.78 -2.66 -14.80
N ILE A 126 2.58 -1.46 -14.23
CA ILE A 126 3.67 -0.48 -14.08
C ILE A 126 4.80 -1.09 -13.23
N LEU A 127 4.47 -1.71 -12.10
CA LEU A 127 5.45 -2.35 -11.21
C LEU A 127 6.14 -3.56 -11.86
N ALA A 128 5.46 -4.23 -12.80
CA ALA A 128 6.02 -5.30 -13.61
C ALA A 128 6.88 -4.83 -14.80
N GLY A 129 6.99 -3.51 -15.02
CA GLY A 129 7.83 -2.93 -16.08
C GLY A 129 7.15 -2.73 -17.43
N ALA A 130 5.81 -2.73 -17.48
CA ALA A 130 5.08 -2.42 -18.72
C ALA A 130 5.39 -1.02 -19.23
N THR A 131 5.48 -0.85 -20.55
CA THR A 131 5.72 0.46 -21.17
C THR A 131 4.44 1.29 -21.24
N PRO A 132 4.54 2.62 -21.39
CA PRO A 132 3.36 3.47 -21.60
C PRO A 132 2.47 3.02 -22.77
N GLU A 133 3.07 2.55 -23.86
CA GLU A 133 2.35 2.09 -25.06
C GLU A 133 1.50 0.86 -24.76
N GLU A 134 2.01 -0.07 -23.94
CA GLU A 134 1.29 -1.28 -23.53
C GLU A 134 0.13 -1.00 -22.57
N LEU A 135 0.17 0.14 -21.87
CA LEU A 135 -0.84 0.57 -20.90
C LEU A 135 -1.87 1.55 -21.50
N SER A 136 -1.57 2.17 -22.64
CA SER A 136 -2.36 3.25 -23.25
C SER A 136 -3.85 2.89 -23.38
N ARG A 137 -4.15 1.69 -23.92
CA ARG A 137 -5.54 1.23 -24.08
C ARG A 137 -6.29 1.12 -22.75
N LEU A 138 -5.61 0.67 -21.69
CA LEU A 138 -6.21 0.50 -20.37
C LEU A 138 -6.49 1.87 -19.72
N VAL A 139 -5.58 2.83 -19.92
CA VAL A 139 -5.76 4.22 -19.49
C VAL A 139 -6.94 4.87 -20.20
N ASP A 140 -7.07 4.68 -21.52
CA ASP A 140 -8.20 5.19 -22.30
C ASP A 140 -9.53 4.60 -21.84
N GLU A 141 -9.56 3.30 -21.51
CA GLU A 141 -10.76 2.65 -20.99
C GLU A 141 -11.17 3.23 -19.62
N ILE A 142 -10.21 3.41 -18.70
CA ILE A 142 -10.44 4.04 -17.40
C ILE A 142 -10.97 5.47 -17.59
N ALA A 143 -10.35 6.25 -18.49
CA ALA A 143 -10.79 7.61 -18.78
C ALA A 143 -12.22 7.64 -19.33
N GLY A 144 -12.57 6.73 -20.24
CA GLY A 144 -13.92 6.56 -20.78
C GLY A 144 -14.95 6.26 -19.69
N LEU A 145 -14.64 5.34 -18.78
CA LEU A 145 -15.52 5.00 -17.65
C LEU A 145 -15.69 6.16 -16.66
N LYS A 146 -14.60 6.87 -16.34
CA LYS A 146 -14.65 8.08 -15.48
C LYS A 146 -15.43 9.22 -16.13
N ALA A 147 -15.30 9.38 -17.45
CA ALA A 147 -16.11 10.33 -18.22
C ALA A 147 -17.61 9.94 -18.16
N ALA A 148 -17.94 8.65 -18.28
CA ALA A 148 -19.31 8.17 -18.15
C ALA A 148 -19.88 8.47 -16.75
N ALA A 149 -19.10 8.24 -15.68
CA ALA A 149 -19.53 8.57 -14.32
C ALA A 149 -19.75 10.08 -14.13
N THR A 150 -18.88 10.90 -14.71
CA THR A 150 -19.02 12.37 -14.72
C THR A 150 -20.32 12.78 -15.40
N LYS A 151 -20.65 12.19 -16.55
CA LYS A 151 -21.92 12.45 -17.26
C LYS A 151 -23.16 12.05 -16.45
N VAL A 152 -23.08 10.95 -15.71
CA VAL A 152 -24.14 10.56 -14.75
C VAL A 152 -24.32 11.63 -13.67
N HIS A 153 -23.23 12.17 -13.13
CA HIS A 153 -23.30 13.23 -12.12
C HIS A 153 -23.85 14.55 -12.71
N LEU A 154 -23.45 14.94 -13.92
CA LEU A 154 -24.01 16.10 -14.61
C LEU A 154 -25.53 15.97 -14.82
N LYS A 155 -25.99 14.77 -15.21
CA LYS A 155 -27.42 14.49 -15.31
C LYS A 155 -28.12 14.60 -13.95
N CYS A 156 -27.52 14.06 -12.89
CA CYS A 156 -28.05 14.19 -11.53
C CYS A 156 -28.24 15.65 -11.13
N ILE A 157 -27.25 16.51 -11.37
CA ILE A 157 -27.32 17.95 -11.10
C ILE A 157 -28.46 18.60 -11.88
N TYR A 158 -28.54 18.32 -13.18
CA TYR A 158 -29.55 18.89 -14.07
C TYR A 158 -30.98 18.48 -13.69
N GLU A 159 -31.22 17.19 -13.45
CA GLU A 159 -32.54 16.70 -13.05
C GLU A 159 -32.93 17.17 -11.63
N THR A 160 -31.97 17.23 -10.71
CA THR A 160 -32.22 17.79 -9.36
C THR A 160 -32.67 19.25 -9.45
N LYS A 161 -31.98 20.06 -10.26
CA LYS A 161 -32.34 21.47 -10.46
C LYS A 161 -33.75 21.66 -11.01
N LYS A 162 -34.25 20.74 -11.85
CA LYS A 162 -35.61 20.80 -12.40
C LYS A 162 -36.71 20.56 -11.36
N VAL A 163 -36.41 19.83 -10.30
CA VAL A 163 -37.38 19.52 -9.24
C VAL A 163 -37.53 20.69 -8.27
N LEU A 164 -36.47 21.49 -8.10
CA LEU A 164 -36.43 22.60 -7.17
C LEU A 164 -37.00 23.88 -7.78
N THR A 165 -37.59 24.75 -6.95
CA THR A 165 -37.83 26.14 -7.36
C THR A 165 -36.50 26.90 -7.46
N PRO A 166 -36.46 28.05 -8.15
CA PRO A 166 -35.26 28.89 -8.20
C PRO A 166 -34.74 29.28 -6.81
N GLU A 167 -35.63 29.57 -5.86
CA GLU A 167 -35.31 29.95 -4.48
C GLU A 167 -34.69 28.78 -3.72
N GLN A 168 -35.30 27.59 -3.81
CA GLN A 168 -34.77 26.37 -3.20
C GLN A 168 -33.39 26.01 -3.78
N TYR A 169 -33.22 26.13 -5.10
CA TYR A 169 -31.92 25.87 -5.73
C TYR A 169 -30.85 26.86 -5.25
N ALA A 170 -31.18 28.16 -5.18
CA ALA A 170 -30.29 29.19 -4.66
C ALA A 170 -29.89 28.92 -3.20
N PHE A 171 -30.83 28.50 -2.37
CA PHE A 171 -30.56 28.08 -1.00
C PHE A 171 -29.60 26.89 -0.95
N VAL A 172 -29.86 25.81 -1.70
CA VAL A 172 -29.03 24.59 -1.69
C VAL A 172 -27.58 24.86 -2.10
N ILE A 173 -27.33 25.73 -3.08
CA ILE A 173 -25.96 26.05 -3.53
C ILE A 173 -25.23 27.03 -2.60
N SER A 174 -25.92 27.57 -1.58
CA SER A 174 -25.33 28.45 -0.56
C SER A 174 -24.97 27.73 0.75
N LEU A 175 -25.40 26.47 0.90
CA LEU A 175 -25.07 25.58 2.02
C LEU A 175 -23.64 25.03 1.90
#